data_AF-A0A1L7NQ12-F1
#
_entry.id   AF-A0A1L7NQ12-F1
#
_cell.length_a   1.000
_cell.length_b   1.000
_cell.length_c   1.000
_cell.angle_alpha   90.00
_cell.angle_beta   90.00
_cell.angle_gamma   90.00
#
_symmetry.space_group_name_H-M   'P 1'
#
loop_
_entity.id
_entity.type
_entity.pdbx_description
1 polymer ?
#
loop_
_entity_poly.entity_id
_entity_poly.type
_entity_poly.pdbx_seq_one_letter_code
_entity_poly.pdbx_strand_id
1 'polypeptide(L)'
;MSERDFKFAQDCLAEELSKFNEAWEVVRTDIHCRDCGAYQSVIDAGQPFAHAYAGCSNHRDFARHPWDELRRTLERLPDLIRHTPK
;
A
#
# COMPACT_ATOMS: atom_id res chain seq x y z
N MET A 1 -21.48 8.63 -11.07
CA MET A 1 -20.30 9.41 -10.60
C MET A 1 -20.03 10.48 -11.66
N SER A 2 -19.77 11.73 -11.27
CA SER A 2 -19.39 12.75 -12.26
C SER A 2 -17.92 12.59 -12.68
N GLU A 3 -17.52 13.19 -13.80
CA GLU A 3 -16.11 13.22 -14.24
C GLU A 3 -15.18 13.83 -13.18
N ARG A 4 -15.67 14.83 -12.44
CA ARG A 4 -14.93 15.46 -11.34
C ARG A 4 -14.72 14.49 -10.17
N ASP A 5 -15.76 13.77 -9.78
CA ASP A 5 -15.66 12.77 -8.70
C ASP A 5 -14.72 11.62 -9.09
N PHE A 6 -14.75 11.21 -10.36
CA PHE A 6 -13.86 10.19 -10.91
C PHE A 6 -12.39 10.63 -10.86
N LYS A 7 -12.09 11.82 -11.39
CA LYS A 7 -10.72 12.34 -11.39
C LYS A 7 -10.19 12.51 -9.97
N PHE A 8 -11.02 12.99 -9.05
CA PHE A 8 -10.67 13.09 -7.64
C PHE A 8 -10.36 11.72 -7.03
N ALA A 9 -11.19 10.70 -7.27
CA ALA A 9 -10.94 9.35 -6.78
C ALA A 9 -9.63 8.74 -7.34
N GLN A 10 -9.33 9.01 -8.61
CA GLN A 10 -8.07 8.60 -9.24
C GLN A 10 -6.86 9.27 -8.58
N ASP A 11 -6.94 10.58 -8.32
CA ASP A 11 -5.86 11.34 -7.67
C ASP A 11 -5.62 10.87 -6.24
N CYS A 12 -6.68 10.63 -5.48
CA CYS A 12 -6.57 10.06 -4.13
C CYS A 12 -5.91 8.68 -4.14
N LEU A 13 -6.26 7.81 -5.10
CA LEU A 13 -5.62 6.50 -5.20
C LEU A 13 -4.13 6.62 -5.55
N ALA A 14 -3.78 7.52 -6.47
CA ALA A 14 -2.39 7.77 -6.84
C ALA A 14 -1.57 8.28 -5.64
N GLU A 15 -2.15 9.17 -4.83
CA GLU A 15 -1.53 9.66 -3.60
C GLU A 15 -1.32 8.55 -2.56
N GLU A 16 -2.33 7.69 -2.34
CA GLU A 16 -2.22 6.57 -1.41
C GLU A 16 -1.15 5.55 -1.84
N LEU A 17 -1.09 5.21 -3.13
CA LEU A 17 -0.04 4.34 -3.66
C LEU A 17 1.35 4.98 -3.53
N SER A 18 1.44 6.30 -3.67
CA SER A 18 2.69 7.04 -3.49
C SER A 18 3.16 6.97 -2.04
N LYS A 19 2.26 7.23 -1.07
CA LYS A 19 2.55 7.10 0.38
C LYS A 19 2.91 5.67 0.77
N PHE A 20 2.18 4.69 0.25
CA PHE A 20 2.52 3.28 0.44
C PHE A 20 3.95 3.00 -0.04
N ASN A 21 4.30 3.49 -1.24
CA ASN A 21 5.62 3.30 -1.82
C ASN A 21 6.74 4.08 -1.10
N GLU A 22 6.44 5.10 -0.29
CA GLU A 22 7.45 5.76 0.55
C GLU A 22 7.91 4.84 1.70
N ALA A 23 6.98 4.07 2.28
CA ALA A 23 7.26 3.16 3.38
C ALA A 23 7.68 1.76 2.91
N TRP A 24 7.08 1.29 1.82
CA TRP A 24 7.09 -0.11 1.41
C TRP A 24 7.53 -0.28 -0.04
N GLU A 25 8.12 -1.44 -0.31
CA GLU A 25 8.44 -1.88 -1.66
C GLU A 25 7.94 -3.30 -1.87
N VAL A 26 7.21 -3.55 -2.96
CA VAL A 26 6.82 -4.91 -3.35
C VAL A 26 7.91 -5.46 -4.28
N VAL A 27 8.63 -6.48 -3.84
CA VAL A 27 9.66 -7.16 -4.62
C VAL A 27 9.24 -8.62 -4.79
N ARG A 28 8.97 -9.03 -6.03
CA ARG A 28 8.43 -10.36 -6.36
C ARG A 28 7.14 -10.65 -5.59
N THR A 29 7.22 -11.45 -4.52
CA THR A 29 6.09 -11.90 -3.68
C THR A 29 6.20 -11.40 -2.24
N ASP A 30 7.14 -10.49 -1.98
CA ASP A 30 7.48 -10.02 -0.65
C ASP A 30 7.30 -8.49 -0.57
N ILE A 31 6.85 -8.00 0.58
CA ILE A 31 6.91 -6.58 0.92
C ILE A 31 8.17 -6.33 1.75
N HIS A 32 8.94 -5.34 1.35
CA HIS A 32 10.11 -4.85 2.04
C HIS A 32 9.83 -3.50 2.68
N CYS A 33 10.27 -3.31 3.92
CA CYS A 33 10.37 -2.00 4.55
C CYS A 33 11.54 -1.23 3.92
N ARG A 34 11.28 -0.05 3.34
CA ARG A 34 12.34 0.75 2.70
C ARG A 34 13.36 1.34 3.68
N ASP A 35 12.98 1.52 4.95
CA ASP A 35 13.88 2.03 5.99
C ASP A 35 14.79 0.92 6.55
N CYS A 36 14.19 -0.12 7.14
CA CYS A 36 14.97 -1.15 7.84
C CYS A 36 15.35 -2.37 6.99
N GLY A 37 14.87 -2.48 5.75
CA GLY A 37 15.16 -3.59 4.83
C GLY A 37 14.51 -4.93 5.21
N ALA A 38 13.82 -5.03 6.34
CA ALA A 38 13.05 -6.21 6.71
C ALA A 38 12.02 -6.54 5.63
N TYR A 39 11.68 -7.81 5.49
CA TYR A 39 10.71 -8.26 4.50
C TYR A 39 9.70 -9.24 5.09
N GLN A 40 8.54 -9.31 4.46
CA GLN A 40 7.49 -10.27 4.79
C GLN A 40 6.92 -10.84 3.49
N SER A 41 6.86 -12.17 3.41
CA SER A 41 6.26 -12.84 2.26
C SER A 41 4.74 -12.76 2.27
N VAL A 42 4.12 -12.83 1.09
CA VAL A 42 2.65 -12.88 0.96
C VAL A 42 2.03 -14.07 1.70
N ILE A 43 2.78 -15.16 1.88
CA ILE A 43 2.32 -16.33 2.65
C ILE A 43 2.07 -15.95 4.13
N ASP A 44 2.84 -15.00 4.66
CA ASP A 44 2.78 -14.55 6.05
C ASP A 44 1.90 -13.30 6.22
N ALA A 45 1.15 -12.90 5.18
CA ALA A 45 0.41 -11.63 5.16
C ALA A 45 -0.60 -11.45 6.30
N GLY A 46 -1.09 -12.55 6.90
CA GLY A 46 -2.00 -12.50 8.05
C GLY A 46 -1.31 -12.19 9.39
N GLN A 47 0.02 -12.16 9.42
CA GLN A 47 0.80 -11.86 10.63
C GLN A 47 1.22 -10.39 10.66
N PRO A 48 1.40 -9.79 11.85
CA PRO A 48 2.01 -8.48 11.97
C PRO A 48 3.42 -8.46 11.36
N PHE A 49 3.73 -7.40 10.63
CA PHE A 49 5.06 -7.16 10.07
C PHE A 49 6.09 -6.98 11.19
N ALA A 50 7.23 -7.65 11.06
CA ALA A 50 8.33 -7.58 12.01
C ALA A 50 9.48 -6.72 11.44
N HIS A 51 9.72 -5.57 12.06
CA HIS A 51 10.84 -4.69 11.69
C HIS A 51 12.18 -5.23 12.23
N ALA A 52 13.27 -4.93 11.51
CA ALA A 52 14.61 -5.38 11.88
C ALA A 52 15.16 -4.71 13.15
N TYR A 53 14.74 -3.47 13.45
CA TYR A 53 15.12 -2.74 14.66
C TYR A 53 14.03 -1.77 15.14
N ALA A 54 13.98 -1.51 16.45
CA ALA A 54 12.95 -0.70 17.11
C ALA A 54 12.99 0.81 16.77
N GLY A 55 14.07 1.26 16.13
CA GLY A 55 14.27 2.64 15.67
C GLY A 55 13.77 2.92 14.25
N CYS A 56 13.16 1.94 13.58
CA CYS A 56 12.65 2.11 12.23
C CYS A 56 11.56 3.19 12.20
N SER A 57 11.61 4.12 11.23
CA SER A 57 10.59 5.17 11.09
C SER A 57 9.19 4.55 10.96
N ASN A 58 9.07 3.55 10.10
CA ASN A 58 7.82 2.83 9.83
C ASN A 58 7.30 2.04 11.05
N HIS A 59 8.15 1.71 12.02
CA HIS A 59 7.72 1.06 13.27
C HIS A 59 6.89 2.02 14.16
N ARG A 60 7.15 3.32 14.10
CA ARG A 60 6.43 4.34 14.88
C ARG A 60 5.15 4.79 14.19
N ASP A 61 5.12 4.75 12.86
CA ASP A 61 4.01 5.23 12.03
C ASP A 61 2.85 4.22 11.88
N PHE A 62 2.75 3.22 12.75
CA PHE A 62 1.69 2.18 12.77
C PHE A 62 1.70 1.21 11.59
N ALA A 63 2.78 1.12 10.84
CA ALA A 63 2.85 0.32 9.63
C ALA A 63 3.06 -1.19 9.95
N ARG A 64 2.06 -1.82 10.59
CA ARG A 64 2.12 -3.21 11.10
C ARG A 64 1.54 -4.24 10.15
N HIS A 65 0.75 -3.83 9.17
CA HIS A 65 0.04 -4.74 8.27
C HIS A 65 0.10 -4.22 6.82
N PRO A 66 1.29 -4.22 6.19
CA PRO A 66 1.47 -3.62 4.88
C PRO A 66 0.67 -4.33 3.77
N TRP A 67 0.45 -5.64 3.91
CA TRP A 67 -0.39 -6.38 2.96
C TRP A 67 -1.87 -5.98 3.04
N ASP A 68 -2.40 -5.72 4.24
CA ASP A 68 -3.76 -5.23 4.41
C ASP A 68 -3.93 -3.81 3.89
N GLU A 69 -2.92 -2.96 4.11
CA GLU A 69 -2.87 -1.61 3.56
C GLU A 69 -2.91 -1.66 2.03
N LEU A 70 -2.01 -2.43 1.41
CA LEU A 70 -1.96 -2.60 -0.04
C LEU A 70 -3.29 -3.15 -0.60
N ARG A 71 -3.88 -4.17 0.05
CA ARG A 71 -5.17 -4.72 -0.35
C ARG A 71 -6.25 -3.66 -0.38
N ARG A 72 -6.40 -2.87 0.69
CA ARG A 72 -7.42 -1.81 0.78
C ARG A 72 -7.24 -0.74 -0.28
N THR A 73 -5.99 -0.37 -0.57
CA THR A 73 -5.68 0.60 -1.63
C THR A 73 -6.05 0.04 -3.00
N LEU A 74 -5.70 -1.22 -3.29
CA LEU A 74 -5.99 -1.86 -4.58
C LEU A 74 -7.47 -2.22 -4.79
N GLU A 75 -8.23 -2.46 -3.72
CA GLU A 75 -9.68 -2.74 -3.79
C GLU A 75 -10.49 -1.59 -4.41
N ARG A 76 -9.90 -0.39 -4.50
CA ARG A 76 -10.50 0.79 -5.15
C ARG A 76 -10.30 0.83 -6.67
N LEU A 77 -9.36 0.06 -7.21
CA LEU A 77 -9.07 0.04 -8.65
C LEU A 77 -10.26 -0.40 -9.53
N PRO A 78 -11.05 -1.44 -9.17
CA PRO A 78 -12.19 -1.86 -9.98
C PRO A 78 -13.22 -0.75 -10.22
N ASP A 79 -13.45 0.11 -9.23
CA ASP A 79 -14.38 1.24 -9.35
C ASP A 79 -13.86 2.28 -10.34
N LEU A 80 -12.54 2.46 -10.44
CA LEU A 80 -11.93 3.34 -11.43
C LEU A 80 -11.94 2.74 -12.84
N ILE A 81 -11.66 1.45 -12.98
CA ILE A 81 -11.60 0.80 -14.30
C ILE A 81 -12.98 0.78 -14.98
N ARG A 82 -14.05 0.56 -14.20
CA ARG A 82 -15.44 0.51 -14.72
C ARG A 82 -15.98 1.85 -15.22
N HIS A 83 -15.33 2.96 -14.87
CA HIS A 83 -15.75 4.31 -15.22
C HIS A 83 -14.87 4.98 -16.27
N THR A 84 -13.89 4.26 -16.83
CA THR A 84 -13.10 4.75 -17.97
C THR A 84 -14.03 4.96 -19.19
N PRO A 85 -14.23 6.18 -19.69
CA PRO A 85 -14.92 6.39 -20.95
C PRO A 85 -14.12 5.72 -22.07
N LYS A 86 -14.80 5.02 -22.99
CA LYS A 86 -14.19 4.44 -24.19
C LYS A 86 -13.66 5.52 -25.12
#